data_AF-A0A1U9QL48-F1
#
_entry.id   AF-A0A1U9QL48-F1
#
_cell.length_a   1.000
_cell.length_b   1.000
_cell.length_c   1.000
_cell.angle_alpha   90.00
_cell.angle_beta   90.00
_cell.angle_gamma   90.00
#
_symmetry.space_group_name_H-M   'P 1'
#
loop_
_entity.id
_entity.type
_entity.pdbx_description
1 polymer ?
#
loop_
_entity_poly.entity_id
_entity_poly.type
_entity_poly.pdbx_seq_one_letter_code
_entity_poly.pdbx_strand_id
1 'polypeptide(L)'
;MKNGEPYFWVLEYLTVTKDPRTGLVVAIGGTEQAADTLQRTGFVNHPGPRGDYHRLPHGLATEEQRLKATAASHVLLAAGHSVHLDPALNALATPDRDREAALRHLAQLVERASDATSSREVAEVLTAVAAPTMGLLTLVREVVLTAWTALAADTDTLRAEPEPVAQLADSTEVLLRTAHRILLARNHLARTPERTAPGTTATTPVEQPSAPAARRR
;
A
#
# COMPACT_ATOMS: atom_id res chain seq x y z
N MET A 1 -11.57 -33.60 -20.03
CA MET A 1 -11.18 -32.30 -20.62
C MET A 1 -9.92 -31.85 -19.90
N LYS A 2 -8.78 -31.73 -20.60
CA LYS A 2 -7.51 -31.31 -19.99
C LYS A 2 -7.54 -29.79 -19.86
N ASN A 3 -7.50 -29.28 -18.63
CA ASN A 3 -7.32 -27.86 -18.35
C ASN A 3 -5.88 -27.51 -18.74
N GLY A 4 -5.66 -27.12 -19.99
CA GLY A 4 -4.40 -26.54 -20.42
C GLY A 4 -4.20 -25.22 -19.70
N GLU A 5 -3.03 -25.03 -19.09
CA GLU A 5 -2.61 -23.72 -18.59
C GLU A 5 -2.80 -22.67 -19.70
N PRO A 6 -3.28 -21.46 -19.38
CA PRO A 6 -3.41 -20.42 -20.38
C PRO A 6 -2.06 -20.16 -21.02
N TYR A 7 -2.00 -20.29 -22.34
CA TYR A 7 -0.83 -19.95 -23.12
C TYR A 7 -0.68 -18.42 -23.08
N PHE A 8 0.16 -17.92 -22.18
CA PHE A 8 0.58 -16.54 -22.23
C PHE A 8 1.51 -16.42 -23.43
N TRP A 9 0.98 -15.87 -24.51
CA TRP A 9 1.82 -15.36 -25.56
C TRP A 9 2.74 -14.33 -24.88
N VAL A 10 4.05 -14.51 -24.97
CA VAL A 10 5.03 -13.49 -24.60
C VAL A 10 4.87 -12.36 -25.62
N LEU A 11 3.78 -11.61 -25.49
CA LEU A 11 3.37 -10.54 -26.38
C LEU A 11 4.15 -9.31 -25.94
N GLU A 12 4.94 -8.82 -26.89
CA GLU A 12 5.61 -7.52 -26.89
C GLU A 12 5.07 -6.55 -25.83
N TYR A 13 5.91 -6.29 -24.84
CA TYR A 13 5.58 -5.43 -23.72
C TYR A 13 5.49 -3.98 -24.18
N LEU A 14 4.35 -3.35 -23.94
CA LEU A 14 4.12 -1.95 -24.31
C LEU A 14 4.31 -1.07 -23.09
N THR A 15 5.12 -0.03 -23.21
CA THR A 15 5.39 0.90 -22.11
C THR A 15 4.82 2.27 -22.43
N VAL A 16 3.88 2.75 -21.61
CA VAL A 16 3.35 4.12 -21.63
C VAL A 16 3.98 4.91 -20.49
N THR A 17 4.84 5.87 -20.81
CA THR A 17 5.62 6.64 -19.82
C THR A 17 5.71 8.11 -20.18
N LYS A 18 5.96 8.95 -19.18
CA LYS A 18 6.24 10.37 -19.38
C LYS A 18 7.74 10.58 -19.51
N ASP A 19 8.18 11.11 -20.65
CA ASP A 19 9.56 11.53 -20.85
C ASP A 19 9.88 12.71 -19.92
N PRO A 20 10.83 12.55 -18.97
CA PRO A 20 11.15 13.59 -17.99
C PRO A 20 11.81 14.82 -18.63
N ARG A 21 12.46 14.68 -19.80
CA ARG A 21 13.11 15.82 -20.48
C ARG A 21 12.13 16.70 -21.23
N THR A 22 11.13 16.10 -21.88
CA THR A 22 10.21 16.81 -22.77
C THR A 22 8.82 16.98 -22.17
N GLY A 23 8.50 16.24 -21.11
CA GLY A 23 7.16 16.16 -20.54
C GLY A 23 6.15 15.42 -21.41
N LEU A 24 6.58 14.81 -22.52
CA LEU A 24 5.71 14.09 -23.43
C LEU A 24 5.35 12.72 -22.90
N VAL A 25 4.10 12.31 -23.10
CA VAL A 25 3.69 10.92 -22.88
C VAL A 25 3.96 10.12 -24.13
N VAL A 26 4.75 9.06 -23.97
CA VAL A 26 5.25 8.21 -25.05
C VAL A 26 4.83 6.77 -24.79
N ALA A 27 4.39 6.09 -25.83
CA ALA A 27 4.13 4.66 -25.87
C ALA A 27 5.14 3.98 -26.80
N ILE A 28 5.89 3.03 -26.25
CA ILE A 28 6.95 2.30 -26.95
C ILE A 28 6.67 0.80 -26.89
N GLY A 29 6.87 0.11 -28.01
CA GLY A 29 6.67 -1.33 -28.16
C GLY A 29 5.23 -1.71 -28.55
N GLY A 30 4.99 -3.02 -28.63
CA GLY A 30 3.73 -3.59 -29.08
C GLY A 30 3.63 -3.78 -30.59
N THR A 31 2.57 -4.46 -31.01
CA THR A 31 2.31 -4.84 -32.40
C THR A 31 1.61 -3.71 -33.18
N GLU A 32 1.44 -3.87 -34.49
CA GLU A 32 0.61 -2.96 -35.30
C GLU A 32 -0.84 -2.83 -34.78
N GLN A 33 -1.38 -3.89 -34.17
CA GLN A 33 -2.70 -3.83 -33.53
C GLN A 33 -2.72 -2.92 -32.28
N ALA A 34 -1.62 -2.91 -31.53
CA ALA A 34 -1.44 -1.98 -30.42
C ALA A 34 -1.32 -0.53 -30.94
N ALA A 35 -0.65 -0.32 -32.08
CA ALA A 35 -0.53 0.98 -32.73
C ALA A 35 -1.90 1.56 -33.15
N ASP A 36 -2.79 0.76 -33.74
CA ASP A 36 -4.17 1.18 -34.07
C ASP A 36 -4.96 1.55 -32.80
N THR A 37 -4.82 0.75 -31.74
CA THR A 37 -5.45 1.02 -30.44
C THR A 37 -4.96 2.34 -29.82
N LEU A 38 -3.64 2.59 -29.87
CA LEU A 38 -3.03 3.83 -29.41
C LEU A 38 -3.55 5.04 -30.20
N GLN A 39 -3.68 4.93 -31.52
CA GLN A 39 -4.20 6.01 -32.36
C GLN A 39 -5.66 6.36 -32.04
N ARG A 40 -6.51 5.37 -31.83
CA ARG A 40 -7.92 5.58 -31.43
C ARG A 40 -8.05 6.24 -30.06
N THR A 41 -7.06 6.09 -29.20
CA THR A 41 -7.04 6.67 -27.85
C THR A 41 -6.32 8.02 -27.81
N GLY A 42 -5.91 8.55 -28.97
CA GLY A 42 -5.41 9.91 -29.14
C GLY A 42 -3.89 10.02 -29.19
N PHE A 43 -3.15 8.90 -29.23
CA PHE A 43 -1.73 8.94 -29.55
C PHE A 43 -1.52 9.16 -31.04
N VAL A 44 -0.42 9.80 -31.40
CA VAL A 44 0.01 10.02 -32.78
C VAL A 44 1.30 9.24 -33.03
N ASN A 45 1.44 8.66 -34.23
CA ASN A 45 2.69 8.03 -34.65
C ASN A 45 3.76 9.12 -34.89
N HIS A 46 4.99 8.84 -34.51
CA HIS A 46 6.15 9.70 -34.70
C HIS A 46 7.39 8.89 -35.06
N PRO A 47 8.18 9.31 -36.06
CA PRO A 47 9.43 8.65 -36.38
C PRO A 47 10.44 8.83 -35.25
N GLY A 48 11.15 7.76 -34.89
CA GLY A 48 12.16 7.75 -33.85
C GLY A 48 13.46 7.03 -34.26
N PRO A 49 14.57 7.28 -33.55
CA PRO A 49 15.87 6.70 -33.88
C PRO A 49 15.95 5.18 -33.68
N ARG A 50 14.96 4.57 -33.01
CA ARG A 50 14.85 3.12 -32.78
C ARG A 50 13.61 2.51 -33.43
N GLY A 51 13.06 3.19 -34.43
CA GLY A 51 11.77 2.88 -35.02
C GLY A 51 10.70 3.90 -34.63
N ASP A 52 9.56 3.76 -35.29
CA ASP A 52 8.36 4.52 -35.01
C ASP A 52 7.90 4.31 -33.57
N TYR A 53 7.40 5.38 -32.95
CA TYR A 53 6.83 5.34 -31.62
C TYR A 53 5.58 6.19 -31.56
N HIS A 54 4.75 5.94 -30.56
CA HIS A 54 3.52 6.70 -30.37
C HIS A 54 3.68 7.71 -29.25
N ARG A 55 3.10 8.90 -29.40
CA ARG A 55 3.08 9.89 -28.32
C ARG A 55 1.77 10.64 -28.28
N LEU A 56 1.41 11.19 -27.12
CA LEU A 56 0.32 12.15 -27.06
C LEU A 56 0.73 13.49 -27.72
N PRO A 57 -0.22 14.26 -28.27
CA PRO A 57 0.02 15.60 -28.78
C PRO A 57 0.67 16.53 -27.76
N HIS A 58 1.42 17.51 -28.27
CA HIS A 58 1.94 18.61 -27.45
C HIS A 58 0.80 19.49 -26.94
N GLY A 59 1.02 20.15 -25.81
CA GLY A 59 0.11 21.17 -25.27
C GLY A 59 -1.10 20.63 -24.52
N LEU A 60 -1.24 19.30 -24.36
CA LEU A 60 -2.26 18.72 -23.49
C LEU A 60 -1.96 19.05 -22.03
N ALA A 61 -3.01 19.41 -21.28
CA ALA A 61 -2.92 19.57 -19.83
C ALA A 61 -2.55 18.24 -19.16
N THR A 62 -1.84 18.28 -18.03
CA THR A 62 -1.39 17.08 -17.31
C THR A 62 -2.54 16.11 -17.02
N GLU A 63 -3.70 16.62 -16.60
CA GLU A 63 -4.85 15.76 -16.31
C GLU A 63 -5.39 15.06 -17.57
N GLU A 64 -5.41 15.77 -18.70
CA GLU A 64 -5.83 15.18 -19.97
C GLU A 64 -4.83 14.13 -20.47
N GLN A 65 -3.53 14.35 -20.25
CA GLN A 65 -2.50 13.36 -20.52
C GLN A 65 -2.72 12.09 -19.69
N ARG A 66 -3.01 12.24 -18.39
CA ARG A 66 -3.29 11.10 -17.48
C ARG A 66 -4.52 10.32 -17.93
N LEU A 67 -5.62 11.01 -18.22
CA LEU A 67 -6.87 10.38 -18.66
C LEU A 67 -6.68 9.59 -19.94
N LYS A 68 -6.02 10.18 -20.96
CA LYS A 68 -5.76 9.51 -22.24
C LYS A 68 -4.80 8.33 -22.10
N ALA A 69 -3.71 8.49 -21.34
CA ALA A 69 -2.75 7.42 -21.08
C ALA A 69 -3.41 6.24 -20.35
N THR A 70 -4.22 6.53 -19.33
CA THR A 70 -4.95 5.52 -18.56
C THR A 70 -5.97 4.79 -19.43
N ALA A 71 -6.76 5.52 -20.20
CA ALA A 71 -7.72 4.93 -21.12
C ALA A 71 -7.02 4.03 -22.16
N ALA A 72 -5.91 4.50 -22.74
CA ALA A 72 -5.11 3.72 -23.68
C ALA A 72 -4.60 2.42 -23.08
N SER A 73 -4.00 2.48 -21.88
CA SER A 73 -3.53 1.30 -21.17
C SER A 73 -4.65 0.31 -20.87
N HIS A 74 -5.84 0.79 -20.47
CA HIS A 74 -6.99 -0.08 -20.22
C HIS A 74 -7.49 -0.78 -21.49
N VAL A 75 -7.60 -0.07 -22.62
CA VAL A 75 -8.05 -0.68 -23.88
C VAL A 75 -7.02 -1.70 -24.38
N LEU A 76 -5.72 -1.39 -24.27
CA LEU A 76 -4.64 -2.31 -24.64
C LEU A 76 -4.63 -3.57 -23.76
N LEU A 77 -4.78 -3.43 -22.44
CA LEU A 77 -4.91 -4.56 -21.51
C LEU A 77 -6.14 -5.41 -21.85
N ALA A 78 -7.28 -4.78 -22.14
CA ALA A 78 -8.50 -5.48 -22.55
C ALA A 78 -8.35 -6.24 -23.89
N ALA A 79 -7.50 -5.73 -24.79
CA ALA A 79 -7.13 -6.40 -26.03
C ALA A 79 -6.10 -7.53 -25.85
N GLY A 80 -5.65 -7.80 -24.62
CA GLY A 80 -4.71 -8.89 -24.30
C GLY A 80 -3.23 -8.51 -24.39
N HIS A 81 -2.90 -7.21 -24.53
CA HIS A 81 -1.51 -6.76 -24.48
C HIS A 81 -1.00 -6.63 -23.05
N SER A 82 0.29 -6.89 -22.83
CA SER A 82 0.96 -6.58 -21.57
C SER A 82 1.43 -5.13 -21.58
N VAL A 83 0.88 -4.31 -20.68
CA VAL A 83 1.12 -2.86 -20.66
C VAL A 83 1.70 -2.40 -19.34
N HIS A 84 2.79 -1.65 -19.40
CA HIS A 84 3.24 -0.79 -18.31
C HIS A 84 2.62 0.59 -18.46
N LEU A 85 1.93 1.05 -17.41
CA LEU A 85 1.55 2.45 -17.28
C LEU A 85 2.38 3.06 -16.17
N ASP A 86 3.11 4.12 -16.49
CA ASP A 86 3.77 4.97 -15.50
C ASP A 86 2.75 5.43 -14.42
N PRO A 87 3.00 5.17 -13.13
CA PRO A 87 2.07 5.53 -12.06
C PRO A 87 1.66 7.00 -12.05
N ALA A 88 2.54 7.91 -12.47
CA ALA A 88 2.22 9.34 -12.55
C ALA A 88 1.15 9.65 -13.62
N LEU A 89 0.97 8.76 -14.59
CA LEU A 89 -0.02 8.85 -15.65
C LEU A 89 -1.34 8.15 -15.32
N ASN A 90 -1.41 7.37 -14.24
CA ASN A 90 -2.62 6.67 -13.85
C ASN A 90 -3.65 7.66 -13.28
N ALA A 91 -4.68 8.00 -14.05
CA ALA A 91 -5.77 8.88 -13.66
C ALA A 91 -6.72 8.24 -12.63
N LEU A 92 -6.74 6.91 -12.52
CA LEU A 92 -7.50 6.23 -11.47
C LEU A 92 -6.81 6.31 -10.10
N ALA A 93 -5.50 6.60 -10.08
CA ALA A 93 -4.76 6.96 -8.88
C ALA A 93 -4.96 8.46 -8.59
N THR A 94 -6.13 8.85 -8.10
CA THR A 94 -6.38 10.24 -7.68
C THR A 94 -5.76 10.49 -6.30
N PRO A 95 -4.77 11.39 -6.17
CA PRO A 95 -4.07 11.63 -4.89
C PRO A 95 -5.00 12.03 -3.75
N ASP A 96 -6.07 12.78 -4.04
CA ASP A 96 -7.05 13.22 -3.04
C ASP A 96 -7.87 12.06 -2.49
N ARG A 97 -8.26 11.10 -3.34
CA ARG A 97 -8.98 9.90 -2.90
C ARG A 97 -8.12 8.99 -2.04
N ASP A 98 -6.84 8.87 -2.37
CA ASP A 98 -5.88 8.08 -1.59
C ASP A 98 -5.61 8.74 -0.24
N ARG A 99 -5.49 10.08 -0.20
CA ARG A 99 -5.41 10.86 1.04
C ARG A 99 -6.65 10.67 1.90
N GLU A 100 -7.85 10.79 1.32
CA GLU A 100 -9.10 10.57 2.04
C GLU A 100 -9.24 9.12 2.55
N ALA A 101 -8.81 8.13 1.76
CA ALA A 101 -8.78 6.74 2.18
C ALA A 101 -7.82 6.52 3.36
N ALA A 102 -6.63 7.13 3.32
CA ALA A 102 -5.67 7.08 4.41
C ALA A 102 -6.22 7.73 5.69
N LEU A 103 -6.85 8.90 5.59
CA LEU A 103 -7.49 9.58 6.73
C LEU A 103 -8.64 8.75 7.32
N ARG A 104 -9.48 8.14 6.47
CA ARG A 104 -10.53 7.22 6.91
C ARG A 104 -9.96 5.98 7.60
N HIS A 105 -8.87 5.43 7.08
CA HIS A 105 -8.20 4.29 7.71
C HIS A 105 -7.66 4.64 9.10
N LEU A 106 -7.05 5.82 9.26
CA LEU A 106 -6.61 6.31 10.57
C LEU A 106 -7.79 6.47 11.54
N ALA A 107 -8.91 7.05 11.10
CA ALA A 107 -10.12 7.19 11.91
C ALA A 107 -10.65 5.82 12.36
N GLN A 108 -10.69 4.83 11.45
CA GLN A 108 -11.10 3.46 11.76
C GLN A 108 -10.18 2.79 12.78
N LEU A 109 -8.88 3.08 12.77
CA LEU A 109 -7.96 2.54 13.79
C LEU A 109 -8.21 3.15 15.17
N VAL A 110 -8.56 4.44 15.23
CA VAL A 110 -8.95 5.10 16.49
C VAL A 110 -10.24 4.51 17.04
N GLU A 111 -11.24 4.32 16.18
CA GLU A 111 -12.52 3.69 16.54
C GLU A 111 -12.31 2.26 17.04
N ARG A 112 -11.58 1.44 16.29
CA ARG A 112 -11.24 0.07 16.71
C ARG A 112 -10.45 0.00 18.01
N ALA A 113 -9.56 0.96 18.27
CA ALA A 113 -8.85 1.03 19.54
C ALA A 113 -9.79 1.36 20.71
N SER A 114 -10.77 2.22 20.48
CA SER A 114 -11.76 2.66 21.48
C SER A 114 -12.76 1.55 21.80
N ASP A 115 -13.17 0.79 20.77
CA ASP A 115 -14.15 -0.29 20.88
C ASP A 115 -13.53 -1.65 21.28
N ALA A 116 -12.20 -1.72 21.38
CA ALA A 116 -11.51 -2.96 21.71
C ALA A 116 -11.90 -3.44 23.12
N THR A 117 -12.50 -4.63 23.18
CA THR A 117 -12.91 -5.30 24.43
C THR A 117 -11.89 -6.34 24.89
N SER A 118 -10.93 -6.70 24.03
CA SER A 118 -9.91 -7.71 24.31
C SER A 118 -8.48 -7.20 24.06
N SER A 119 -7.53 -7.76 24.82
CA SER A 119 -6.09 -7.53 24.60
C SER A 119 -5.64 -7.92 23.19
N ARG A 120 -6.34 -8.87 22.56
CA ARG A 120 -6.10 -9.30 21.18
C ARG A 120 -6.46 -8.20 20.17
N GLU A 121 -7.63 -7.59 20.30
CA GLU A 121 -8.08 -6.49 19.43
C GLU A 121 -7.13 -5.28 19.54
N VAL A 122 -6.72 -4.93 20.75
CA VAL A 122 -5.70 -3.90 20.97
C VAL A 122 -4.38 -4.27 20.28
N ALA A 123 -3.94 -5.53 20.38
CA ALA A 123 -2.71 -6.00 19.73
C ALA A 123 -2.78 -5.92 18.19
N GLU A 124 -3.95 -6.13 17.60
CA GLU A 124 -4.16 -5.96 16.15
C GLU A 124 -4.04 -4.49 15.72
N VAL A 125 -4.63 -3.56 16.47
CA VAL A 125 -4.48 -2.12 16.20
C VAL A 125 -3.02 -1.68 16.36
N LEU A 126 -2.34 -2.08 17.43
CA LEU A 126 -0.91 -1.78 17.61
C LEU A 126 -0.04 -2.39 16.51
N THR A 127 -0.45 -3.52 15.92
CA THR A 127 0.23 -4.10 14.75
C THR A 127 0.07 -3.19 13.52
N ALA A 128 -1.12 -2.67 13.25
CA ALA A 128 -1.33 -1.73 12.15
C ALA A 128 -0.49 -0.45 12.30
N VAL A 129 -0.30 0.01 13.54
CA VAL A 129 0.49 1.23 13.82
C VAL A 129 2.00 0.99 13.66
N ALA A 130 2.52 -0.13 14.15
CA ALA A 130 3.96 -0.33 14.34
C ALA A 130 4.56 -1.51 13.58
N ALA A 131 3.82 -2.14 12.66
CA ALA A 131 4.36 -3.21 11.83
C ALA A 131 5.69 -2.79 11.16
N PRO A 132 6.72 -3.65 11.14
CA PRO A 132 8.06 -3.26 10.71
C PRO A 132 8.15 -2.69 9.29
N THR A 133 7.32 -3.18 8.37
CA THR A 133 7.36 -2.78 6.95
C THR A 133 6.18 -1.89 6.56
N MET A 134 4.97 -2.28 6.94
CA MET A 134 3.73 -1.60 6.53
C MET A 134 3.03 -0.87 7.69
N GLY A 135 3.73 -0.69 8.81
CA GLY A 135 3.20 0.07 9.94
C GLY A 135 3.16 1.55 9.64
N LEU A 136 2.13 2.24 10.13
CA LEU A 136 1.96 3.67 9.95
C LEU A 136 3.20 4.48 10.37
N LEU A 137 3.80 4.16 11.52
CA LEU A 137 5.00 4.86 11.98
C LEU A 137 6.22 4.62 11.08
N THR A 138 6.33 3.43 10.47
CA THR A 138 7.37 3.14 9.48
C THR A 138 7.16 3.97 8.22
N LEU A 139 5.93 4.05 7.71
CA LEU A 139 5.62 4.84 6.52
C LEU A 139 5.87 6.34 6.76
N VAL A 140 5.47 6.88 7.92
CA VAL A 140 5.75 8.27 8.29
C VAL A 140 7.26 8.51 8.40
N ARG A 141 8.01 7.56 8.98
CA ARG A 141 9.48 7.65 9.03
C ARG A 141 10.09 7.74 7.63
N GLU A 142 9.64 6.91 6.69
CA GLU A 142 10.16 6.92 5.31
C GLU A 142 9.86 8.26 4.60
N VAL A 143 8.69 8.85 4.83
CA VAL A 143 8.36 10.19 4.31
C VAL A 143 9.31 11.25 4.86
N VAL A 144 9.51 11.27 6.18
CA VAL A 144 10.43 12.24 6.83
C VAL A 144 11.87 12.03 6.39
N LEU A 145 12.32 10.78 6.29
CA LEU A 145 13.67 10.44 5.84
C LEU A 145 13.89 10.86 4.39
N THR A 146 12.92 10.62 3.51
CA THR A 146 12.99 11.02 2.09
C THR A 146 12.98 12.55 1.94
N ALA A 147 12.19 13.25 2.75
CA ALA A 147 12.21 14.71 2.78
C ALA A 147 13.55 15.25 3.28
N TRP A 148 14.13 14.64 4.32
CA TRP A 148 15.44 14.99 4.84
C TRP A 148 16.55 14.75 3.81
N THR A 149 16.56 13.61 3.11
CA THR A 149 17.58 13.34 2.08
C THR A 149 17.49 14.31 0.91
N ALA A 150 16.28 14.67 0.49
CA ALA A 150 16.07 15.68 -0.55
C ALA A 150 16.59 17.06 -0.11
N LEU A 151 16.35 17.44 1.14
CA LEU A 151 16.80 18.72 1.70
C LEU A 151 18.31 18.76 1.92
N ALA A 152 18.91 17.67 2.39
CA ALA A 152 20.35 17.55 2.60
C ALA A 152 21.14 17.52 1.27
N ALA A 153 20.51 17.10 0.17
CA ALA A 153 21.09 17.19 -1.17
C ALA A 153 21.17 18.65 -1.69
N ASP A 154 20.37 19.55 -1.14
CA ASP A 154 20.45 20.99 -1.39
C ASP A 154 21.45 21.65 -0.43
N THR A 155 22.68 21.81 -0.91
CA THR A 155 23.81 22.32 -0.13
C THR A 155 23.65 23.77 0.32
N ASP A 156 22.84 24.57 -0.36
CA ASP A 156 22.60 25.96 0.04
C ASP A 156 21.60 26.03 1.20
N THR A 157 20.57 25.19 1.16
CA THR A 157 19.59 25.09 2.27
C THR A 157 20.22 24.50 3.53
N LEU A 158 21.09 23.49 3.40
CA LEU A 158 21.83 22.92 4.54
C LEU A 158 22.78 23.92 5.20
N ARG A 159 23.39 24.82 4.41
CA ARG A 159 24.28 25.86 4.93
C ARG A 159 23.52 27.00 5.61
N ALA A 160 22.33 27.31 5.11
CA ALA A 160 21.49 28.37 5.65
C ALA A 160 20.85 27.98 6.99
N GLU A 161 20.29 26.77 7.11
CA GLU A 161 19.49 26.34 8.26
C GLU A 161 19.82 24.88 8.65
N PRO A 162 20.98 24.61 9.29
CA PRO A 162 21.39 23.24 9.64
C PRO A 162 20.55 22.61 10.76
N GLU A 163 20.00 23.43 11.65
CA GLU A 163 19.27 22.97 12.85
C GLU A 163 17.92 22.31 12.52
N PRO A 164 17.03 22.90 11.68
CA PRO A 164 15.81 22.20 11.25
C PRO A 164 16.08 20.89 10.50
N VAL A 165 17.17 20.82 9.72
CA VAL A 165 17.56 19.61 9.00
C VAL A 165 18.00 18.50 9.98
N ALA A 166 18.76 18.85 11.02
CA ALA A 166 19.13 17.91 12.08
C ALA A 166 17.90 17.40 12.86
N GLN A 167 16.95 18.28 13.18
CA GLN A 167 15.71 17.91 13.89
C GLN A 167 14.84 16.92 13.09
N LEU A 168 14.83 17.01 11.75
CA LEU A 168 14.15 16.01 10.91
C LEU A 168 14.81 14.63 11.01
N ALA A 169 16.15 14.56 11.05
CA ALA A 169 16.86 13.31 11.23
C ALA A 169 16.55 12.69 12.61
N ASP A 170 16.59 13.49 13.68
CA ASP A 170 16.25 13.04 15.04
C ASP A 170 14.80 12.51 15.12
N SER A 171 13.88 13.16 14.41
CA SER A 171 12.48 12.72 14.33
C SER A 171 12.34 11.32 13.74
N THR A 172 13.17 10.94 12.76
CA THR A 172 13.16 9.57 12.20
C THR A 172 13.56 8.51 13.22
N GLU A 173 14.51 8.84 14.11
CA GLU A 173 14.95 7.94 15.18
C GLU A 173 13.86 7.79 16.25
N VAL A 174 13.22 8.91 16.64
CA VAL A 174 12.10 8.91 17.59
C VAL A 174 10.94 8.06 17.07
N LEU A 175 10.59 8.17 15.79
CA LEU A 175 9.53 7.35 15.17
C LEU A 175 9.87 5.86 15.21
N LEU A 176 11.11 5.47 14.88
CA LEU A 176 11.57 4.08 14.92
C LEU A 176 11.52 3.51 16.35
N ARG A 177 12.03 4.28 17.33
CA ARG A 177 12.03 3.91 18.75
C ARG A 177 10.60 3.75 19.27
N THR A 178 9.69 4.62 18.83
CA THR A 178 8.27 4.56 19.20
C THR A 178 7.60 3.32 18.63
N ALA A 179 7.82 3.01 17.34
CA ALA A 179 7.33 1.79 16.72
C ALA A 179 7.84 0.54 17.47
N HIS A 180 9.12 0.49 17.82
CA HIS A 180 9.67 -0.61 18.60
C HIS A 180 8.98 -0.80 19.96
N ARG A 181 8.76 0.30 20.70
CA ARG A 181 8.04 0.26 21.99
C ARG A 181 6.61 -0.24 21.84
N ILE A 182 5.91 0.17 20.78
CA ILE A 182 4.56 -0.31 20.48
C ILE A 182 4.56 -1.81 20.19
N LEU A 183 5.54 -2.31 19.43
CA LEU A 183 5.67 -3.74 19.16
C LEU A 183 5.91 -4.55 20.44
N LEU A 184 6.72 -4.04 21.37
CA LEU A 184 6.93 -4.68 22.67
C LEU A 184 5.62 -4.76 23.47
N ALA A 185 4.86 -3.65 23.56
CA ALA A 185 3.57 -3.61 24.23
C ALA A 185 2.57 -4.59 23.59
N ARG A 186 2.48 -4.59 22.26
CA ARG A 186 1.67 -5.52 21.48
C ARG A 186 2.02 -6.98 21.75
N ASN A 187 3.31 -7.31 21.79
CA ASN A 187 3.77 -8.67 22.07
C ASN A 187 3.45 -9.10 23.50
N HIS A 188 3.45 -8.19 24.46
CA HIS A 188 2.99 -8.46 25.82
C HIS A 188 1.48 -8.75 25.87
N LEU A 189 0.67 -7.92 25.20
CA LEU A 189 -0.78 -8.10 25.11
C LEU A 189 -1.15 -9.43 24.43
N ALA A 190 -0.47 -9.79 23.34
CA ALA A 190 -0.70 -11.05 22.63
C ALA A 190 -0.37 -12.31 23.46
N ARG A 191 0.45 -12.18 24.51
CA ARG A 191 0.79 -13.28 25.44
C ARG A 191 -0.14 -13.36 26.64
N THR A 192 -0.99 -12.36 26.84
CA THR A 192 -1.94 -12.34 27.96
C THR A 192 -3.14 -13.21 27.59
N PRO A 193 -3.45 -14.29 28.33
CA PRO A 193 -4.63 -15.11 28.04
C PRO A 193 -5.90 -14.24 28.16
N GLU A 194 -6.88 -14.51 27.29
CA GLU A 194 -8.19 -13.86 27.36
C GLU A 194 -8.74 -14.00 28.78
N ARG A 195 -9.17 -12.88 29.35
CA ARG A 195 -9.85 -12.87 30.63
C ARG A 195 -11.20 -13.54 30.41
N THR A 196 -11.28 -14.85 30.63
CA THR A 196 -12.56 -15.53 30.80
C THR A 196 -13.34 -14.75 31.86
N ALA A 197 -14.53 -14.27 31.48
CA ALA A 197 -15.48 -13.72 32.42
C ALA A 197 -15.54 -14.63 33.66
N PRO A 198 -15.66 -14.09 34.89
CA PRO A 198 -15.80 -14.92 36.07
C PRO A 198 -17.00 -15.85 35.87
N GLY A 199 -16.69 -17.10 35.54
CA GLY A 199 -17.68 -18.16 35.47
C GLY A 199 -18.35 -18.18 36.82
N THR A 200 -19.65 -17.90 36.82
CA THR A 200 -20.52 -18.12 37.96
C THR A 200 -20.17 -19.51 38.48
N THR A 201 -19.67 -19.58 39.72
CA THR A 201 -19.46 -20.85 40.42
C THR A 201 -20.82 -21.52 40.51
N ALA A 202 -21.14 -22.35 39.52
CA ALA A 202 -22.15 -23.38 39.66
C ALA A 202 -21.61 -24.31 40.74
N THR A 203 -22.12 -24.13 41.95
CA THR A 203 -22.03 -25.10 43.03
C THR A 203 -22.48 -26.46 42.48
N THR A 204 -21.52 -27.34 42.23
CA THR A 204 -21.76 -28.77 42.06
C THR A 204 -22.40 -29.28 43.35
N PRO A 205 -23.57 -29.94 43.30
CA PRO A 205 -24.05 -30.72 44.43
C PRO A 205 -23.04 -31.82 44.71
N VAL A 206 -22.60 -31.93 45.96
CA VAL A 206 -21.79 -33.05 46.44
C VAL A 206 -22.65 -34.31 46.32
N GLU A 207 -22.33 -35.15 45.34
CA GLU A 207 -22.89 -36.48 45.22
C GLU A 207 -22.37 -37.31 46.40
N GLN A 208 -23.25 -37.60 47.36
CA GLN A 208 -22.94 -38.43 48.53
C GLN A 208 -22.57 -39.85 48.06
N PRO A 209 -21.44 -40.42 48.53
CA PRO A 209 -21.13 -41.81 48.25
C PRO A 209 -22.14 -42.73 48.93
N SER A 210 -22.85 -43.53 48.13
CA SER A 210 -23.72 -44.59 48.61
C SER A 210 -22.90 -45.64 49.37
N ALA A 211 -23.16 -45.76 50.66
CA ALA A 211 -22.59 -46.81 51.50
C ALA A 211 -23.15 -48.20 51.09
N PRO A 212 -22.31 -49.25 51.00
CA PRO A 212 -22.82 -50.60 50.85
C PRO A 212 -23.33 -51.10 52.20
N ALA A 213 -24.62 -51.41 52.26
CA ALA A 213 -25.22 -52.05 53.42
C ALA A 213 -24.87 -53.54 53.46
N ALA A 214 -24.16 -53.90 54.53
CA ALA A 214 -24.29 -55.11 55.34
C ALA A 214 -23.83 -56.47 54.77
N ARG A 215 -22.93 -57.08 55.56
CA ARG A 215 -22.48 -58.47 55.52
C ARG A 215 -23.18 -59.24 56.66
N ARG A 216 -23.54 -60.51 56.37
CA ARG A 216 -23.81 -61.66 57.26
C ARG A 216 -25.18 -61.75 57.98
N ARG A 217 -25.92 -62.81 57.65
CA ARG A 217 -25.79 -64.10 58.35
C ARG A 217 -25.92 -65.25 57.36
#